data_AF-A0A1G1QBU5-F1
#
_entry.id   AF-A0A1G1QBU5-F1
#
_cell.length_a   1.000
_cell.length_b   1.000
_cell.length_c   1.000
_cell.angle_alpha   90.00
_cell.angle_beta   90.00
_cell.angle_gamma   90.00
#
_symmetry.space_group_name_H-M   'P 1'
#
loop_
_entity.id
_entity.type
_entity.pdbx_description
1 polymer ?
#
loop_
_entity_poly.entity_id
_entity_poly.type
_entity_poly.pdbx_seq_one_letter_code
_entity_poly.pdbx_strand_id
1 'polypeptide(L)'
;MRLNLWPKLLIVCGIILVFVLYSARENLRQDWDDLLESVRIVMDNFIYSMNPERAKGVTTLENEENLKAYVGEPFRSFRSSDWQKFWNVIYGVYPIDYSQNRRLPPRARQLGYAEMEARLKELYSAPFGYFKEEHWQQFWPLVLGKKARKR
;
A
#
# COMPACT_ATOMS: atom_id res chain seq x y z
N MET A 1 -16.36 68.72 3.62
CA MET A 1 -15.45 67.92 2.78
C MET A 1 -15.41 66.50 3.36
N ARG A 2 -16.16 65.53 2.80
CA ARG A 2 -16.14 64.14 3.30
C ARG A 2 -14.79 63.53 2.89
N LEU A 3 -13.89 63.33 3.84
CA LEU A 3 -12.65 62.59 3.59
C LEU A 3 -13.03 61.18 3.16
N ASN A 4 -12.72 60.85 1.90
CA ASN A 4 -12.92 59.51 1.39
C ASN A 4 -11.87 58.59 2.04
N LEU A 5 -12.28 57.88 3.10
CA LEU A 5 -11.41 56.98 3.88
C LEU A 5 -11.13 55.65 3.16
N TRP A 6 -11.92 55.34 2.14
CA TRP A 6 -11.79 54.16 1.28
C TRP A 6 -10.37 53.92 0.71
N PRO A 7 -9.69 54.90 0.08
CA PRO A 7 -8.32 54.70 -0.40
C PRO A 7 -7.32 54.36 0.72
N LYS A 8 -7.47 54.95 1.92
CA LYS A 8 -6.58 54.63 3.06
C LYS A 8 -6.83 53.22 3.60
N LEU A 9 -8.10 52.80 3.67
CA LEU A 9 -8.49 51.45 4.04
C LEU A 9 -7.97 50.41 3.05
N LEU A 10 -8.07 50.67 1.73
CA LEU A 10 -7.56 49.77 0.70
C LEU A 10 -6.03 49.60 0.79
N ILE A 11 -5.29 50.67 1.08
CA ILE A 11 -3.83 50.61 1.29
C ILE A 11 -3.49 49.74 2.50
N VAL A 12 -4.19 49.93 3.63
CA VAL A 12 -3.97 49.14 4.85
C VAL A 12 -4.32 47.67 4.63
N CYS A 13 -5.46 47.37 3.99
CA CYS A 13 -5.85 46.01 3.62
C CYS A 13 -4.81 45.37 2.68
N GLY A 14 -4.26 46.12 1.72
CA GLY A 14 -3.20 45.65 0.83
C GLY A 14 -1.91 45.27 1.57
N ILE A 15 -1.47 46.08 2.54
CA ILE A 15 -0.28 45.80 3.36
C ILE A 15 -0.50 44.55 4.22
N ILE A 16 -1.68 44.42 4.84
CA ILE A 16 -2.03 43.25 5.65
C ILE A 16 -2.05 41.99 4.78
N LEU A 17 -2.64 42.06 3.58
CA LEU A 17 -2.68 40.95 2.64
C LEU A 17 -1.26 40.51 2.24
N VAL A 18 -0.38 41.45 1.91
CA VAL A 18 1.02 41.14 1.54
C VAL A 18 1.78 40.52 2.72
N PHE A 19 1.57 41.03 3.94
CA PHE A 19 2.19 40.47 5.14
C PHE A 19 1.71 39.04 5.44
N VAL A 20 0.41 38.78 5.27
CA VAL A 20 -0.19 37.44 5.40
C VAL A 20 0.36 36.50 4.34
N LEU A 21 0.42 36.92 3.07
CA LEU A 21 0.99 36.12 1.98
C LEU A 21 2.48 35.84 2.18
N TYR A 22 3.24 36.83 2.66
CA TYR A 22 4.66 36.66 2.99
C TYR A 22 4.85 35.65 4.13
N SER A 23 4.03 35.75 5.18
CA SER A 23 4.08 34.84 6.32
C SER A 23 3.61 33.43 5.94
N ALA A 24 2.64 33.31 5.04
CA ALA A 24 2.11 32.04 4.53
C ALA A 24 2.98 31.42 3.43
N ARG A 25 4.01 32.12 2.94
CA ARG A 25 4.85 31.68 1.82
C ARG A 25 5.46 30.31 2.05
N GLU A 26 5.96 30.05 3.26
CA GLU A 26 6.62 28.78 3.58
C GLU A 26 5.60 27.63 3.63
N ASN A 27 4.42 27.87 4.19
CA ASN A 27 3.32 26.90 4.18
C ASN A 27 2.84 26.62 2.76
N LEU A 28 2.66 27.66 1.93
CA LEU A 28 2.27 27.50 0.53
C LEU A 28 3.32 26.73 -0.28
N ARG A 29 4.60 26.95 0.01
CA ARG A 29 5.69 26.20 -0.62
C ARG A 29 5.64 24.73 -0.19
N GLN A 30 5.46 24.47 1.10
CA GLN A 30 5.35 23.11 1.61
C GLN A 30 4.10 22.39 1.06
N ASP A 31 2.97 23.08 0.97
CA ASP A 31 1.73 22.55 0.40
C ASP A 31 1.91 22.25 -1.10
N TRP A 32 2.64 23.09 -1.82
CA TRP A 32 2.98 22.84 -3.22
C TRP A 32 3.89 21.62 -3.39
N ASP A 33 4.93 21.50 -2.57
CA ASP A 33 5.83 20.34 -2.58
C ASP A 33 5.07 19.06 -2.22
N ASP A 34 4.17 19.11 -1.24
CA ASP A 34 3.30 17.99 -0.87
C ASP A 34 2.31 17.61 -1.97
N LEU A 35 1.75 18.59 -2.69
CA LEU A 35 0.86 18.32 -3.83
C LEU A 35 1.62 17.60 -4.94
N LEU A 36 2.81 18.09 -5.30
CA LEU A 36 3.64 17.45 -6.32
C LEU A 36 4.03 16.02 -5.91
N GLU A 37 4.45 15.82 -4.66
CA GLU A 37 4.80 14.50 -4.15
C GLU A 37 3.56 13.59 -4.05
N SER A 38 2.39 14.12 -3.69
CA SER A 38 1.14 13.35 -3.67
C SER A 38 0.75 12.86 -5.06
N VAL A 39 0.84 13.72 -6.07
CA VAL A 39 0.60 13.33 -7.47
C VAL A 39 1.58 12.25 -7.90
N ARG A 40 2.85 12.41 -7.55
CA ARG A 40 3.89 11.41 -7.84
C ARG A 40 3.57 10.07 -7.18
N ILE A 41 3.21 10.06 -5.90
CA ILE A 41 2.84 8.83 -5.17
C ILE A 41 1.62 8.17 -5.80
N VAL A 42 0.59 8.93 -6.17
CA VAL A 42 -0.60 8.36 -6.83
C VAL A 42 -0.22 7.71 -8.16
N MET A 43 0.63 8.37 -8.96
CA MET A 43 1.12 7.82 -10.21
C MET A 43 1.97 6.56 -9.99
N ASP A 44 2.89 6.59 -9.04
CA ASP A 44 3.75 5.45 -8.69
C ASP A 44 2.90 4.26 -8.21
N ASN A 45 1.89 4.51 -7.36
CA ASN A 45 0.95 3.50 -6.89
C ASN A 45 0.15 2.89 -8.05
N PHE A 46 -0.30 3.71 -8.99
CA PHE A 46 -1.00 3.23 -10.18
C PHE A 46 -0.11 2.32 -11.03
N ILE A 47 1.11 2.77 -11.35
CA ILE A 47 2.10 1.98 -12.09
C ILE A 47 2.39 0.66 -11.37
N TYR A 48 2.60 0.71 -10.06
CA TYR A 48 2.87 -0.47 -9.25
C TYR A 48 1.70 -1.45 -9.22
N SER A 49 0.45 -0.96 -9.19
CA SER A 49 -0.74 -1.81 -9.24
C SER A 49 -0.87 -2.56 -10.58
N MET A 50 -0.42 -1.94 -11.68
CA MET A 50 -0.43 -2.54 -13.02
C MET A 50 0.72 -3.54 -13.21
N ASN A 51 1.89 -3.24 -12.65
CA ASN A 51 3.10 -4.06 -12.75
C ASN A 51 3.72 -4.34 -11.37
N PRO A 52 3.04 -5.16 -10.52
CA PRO A 52 3.57 -5.50 -9.21
C PRO A 52 4.80 -6.41 -9.35
N GLU A 53 5.71 -6.34 -8.37
CA GLU A 53 6.92 -7.19 -8.36
C GLU A 53 6.60 -8.69 -8.43
N ARG A 54 5.54 -9.11 -7.72
CA ARG A 54 4.99 -10.47 -7.78
C ARG A 54 3.62 -10.42 -8.46
N ALA A 55 3.57 -10.82 -9.73
CA ALA A 55 2.33 -10.97 -10.47
C ALA A 55 1.75 -12.39 -10.32
N LYS A 56 0.42 -12.49 -10.25
CA LYS A 56 -0.31 -13.77 -10.28
C LYS A 56 -0.12 -14.41 -11.66
N GLY A 57 0.55 -15.55 -11.72
CA GLY A 57 0.78 -16.27 -12.98
C GLY A 57 -0.48 -16.99 -13.48
N VAL A 58 -0.49 -17.39 -14.76
CA VAL A 58 -1.60 -18.17 -15.37
C VAL A 58 -1.77 -19.54 -14.70
N THR A 59 -0.70 -20.07 -14.09
CA THR A 59 -0.66 -21.39 -13.45
C THR A 59 -1.31 -21.44 -12.06
N THR A 60 -2.04 -20.41 -11.63
CA THR A 60 -2.62 -20.45 -10.28
C THR A 60 -3.65 -21.55 -10.08
N LEU A 61 -4.37 -21.98 -11.13
CA LEU A 61 -5.28 -23.11 -11.02
C LEU A 61 -4.52 -24.40 -10.66
N GLU A 62 -3.41 -24.66 -11.35
CA GLU A 62 -2.51 -25.79 -11.07
C GLU A 62 -1.92 -25.69 -9.65
N ASN A 63 -1.54 -24.48 -9.21
CA ASN A 63 -1.07 -24.26 -7.85
C ASN A 63 -2.16 -24.55 -6.81
N GLU A 64 -3.42 -24.18 -7.07
CA GLU A 64 -4.55 -24.49 -6.17
C GLU A 64 -4.76 -26.00 -6.05
N GLU A 65 -4.71 -26.75 -7.16
CA GLU A 65 -4.81 -28.21 -7.17
C GLU A 65 -3.63 -28.86 -6.41
N ASN A 66 -2.41 -28.38 -6.64
CA ASN A 66 -1.22 -28.84 -5.94
C ASN A 66 -1.31 -28.57 -4.42
N LEU A 67 -1.79 -27.39 -4.01
CA LEU A 67 -1.96 -27.06 -2.59
C LEU A 67 -3.02 -27.96 -1.91
N LYS A 68 -4.11 -28.27 -2.61
CA LYS A 68 -5.13 -29.24 -2.13
C LYS A 68 -4.56 -30.64 -1.97
N ALA A 69 -3.71 -31.07 -2.91
CA ALA A 69 -3.12 -32.40 -2.91
C ALA A 69 -2.03 -32.56 -1.85
N TYR A 70 -1.08 -31.62 -1.79
CA TYR A 70 0.14 -31.74 -0.98
C TYR A 70 0.02 -31.20 0.44
N VAL A 71 -0.75 -30.13 0.65
CA VAL A 71 -0.89 -29.53 2.00
C VAL A 71 -2.15 -30.03 2.70
N GLY A 72 -3.24 -30.22 1.95
CA GLY A 72 -4.51 -30.71 2.50
C GLY A 72 -5.39 -29.59 3.05
N GLU A 73 -5.90 -29.73 4.27
CA GLU A 73 -6.71 -28.67 4.90
C GLU A 73 -5.84 -27.45 5.26
N PRO A 74 -6.36 -26.21 5.12
CA PRO A 74 -7.73 -25.84 4.78
C PRO A 74 -8.00 -25.75 3.27
N PHE A 75 -6.97 -25.93 2.43
CA PHE A 75 -7.05 -25.69 0.98
C PHE A 75 -8.06 -26.60 0.27
N ARG A 76 -8.25 -27.83 0.76
CA ARG A 76 -9.29 -28.74 0.26
C ARG A 76 -10.69 -28.17 0.43
N SER A 77 -10.93 -27.48 1.55
CA SER A 77 -12.22 -26.86 1.88
C SER A 77 -12.40 -25.45 1.29
N PHE A 78 -11.36 -24.88 0.67
CA PHE A 78 -11.44 -23.52 0.12
C PHE A 78 -12.45 -23.42 -1.01
N ARG A 79 -13.34 -22.44 -0.87
CA ARG A 79 -14.19 -21.97 -1.96
C ARG A 79 -13.43 -20.95 -2.80
N SER A 80 -14.00 -20.57 -3.94
CA SER A 80 -13.42 -19.54 -4.82
C SER A 80 -13.10 -18.23 -4.07
N SER A 81 -13.96 -17.81 -3.14
CA SER A 81 -13.72 -16.63 -2.30
C SER A 81 -12.54 -16.79 -1.35
N ASP A 82 -12.29 -18.00 -0.85
CA ASP A 82 -11.18 -18.28 0.07
C ASP A 82 -9.86 -18.30 -0.70
N TRP A 83 -9.86 -18.85 -1.92
CA TRP A 83 -8.74 -18.75 -2.84
C TRP A 83 -8.42 -17.30 -3.19
N GLN A 84 -9.44 -16.49 -3.46
CA GLN A 84 -9.24 -15.06 -3.73
C GLN A 84 -8.59 -14.37 -2.52
N LYS A 85 -9.06 -14.62 -1.30
CA LYS A 85 -8.45 -14.07 -0.08
C LYS A 85 -7.00 -14.53 0.08
N PHE A 86 -6.75 -15.82 -0.06
CA PHE A 86 -5.40 -16.39 0.03
C PHE A 86 -4.45 -15.76 -0.98
N TRP A 87 -4.82 -15.72 -2.25
CA TRP A 87 -3.99 -15.11 -3.30
C TRP A 87 -3.83 -13.61 -3.12
N ASN A 88 -4.81 -12.92 -2.54
CA ASN A 88 -4.69 -11.50 -2.21
C ASN A 88 -3.65 -11.26 -1.11
N VAL A 89 -3.44 -12.19 -0.17
CA VAL A 89 -2.32 -12.05 0.79
C VAL A 89 -0.98 -12.10 0.06
N ILE A 90 -0.84 -12.98 -0.94
CA ILE A 90 0.43 -13.24 -1.62
C ILE A 90 0.78 -12.17 -2.67
N TYR A 91 -0.21 -11.84 -3.49
CA TYR A 91 -0.05 -10.98 -4.68
C TYR A 91 -0.73 -9.62 -4.53
N GLY A 92 -1.56 -9.43 -3.50
CA GLY A 92 -2.25 -8.16 -3.29
C GLY A 92 -1.29 -7.02 -3.00
N VAL A 93 -1.74 -5.82 -3.35
CA VAL A 93 -1.03 -4.57 -3.15
C VAL A 93 -1.75 -3.80 -2.04
N TYR A 94 -1.00 -3.37 -1.04
CA TYR A 94 -1.51 -2.74 0.17
C TYR A 94 -0.86 -1.37 0.39
N PRO A 95 -1.58 -0.38 0.94
CA PRO A 95 -0.98 0.88 1.36
C PRO A 95 -0.03 0.66 2.56
N ILE A 96 1.10 1.37 2.55
CA ILE A 96 1.99 1.50 3.70
C ILE A 96 1.52 2.69 4.52
N ASP A 97 1.04 2.42 5.72
CA ASP A 97 0.77 3.48 6.68
C ASP A 97 2.09 4.05 7.21
N TYR A 98 2.49 5.22 6.69
CA TYR A 98 3.59 5.98 7.27
C TYR A 98 3.08 6.67 8.54
N SER A 99 3.38 6.08 9.70
CA SER A 99 3.05 6.65 11.00
C SER A 99 3.62 8.07 11.20
N GLN A 100 4.66 8.44 10.44
CA GLN A 100 5.42 9.69 10.61
C GLN A 100 5.03 10.81 9.64
N ASN A 101 4.32 10.55 8.54
CA ASN A 101 4.02 11.61 7.55
C ASN A 101 2.57 11.55 7.04
N ARG A 102 1.64 12.03 7.86
CA ARG A 102 0.18 12.05 7.56
C ARG A 102 -0.22 13.02 6.45
N ARG A 103 0.71 13.86 5.96
CA ARG A 103 0.43 14.86 4.91
C ARG A 103 0.39 14.25 3.51
N LEU A 104 1.08 13.13 3.30
CA LEU A 104 1.17 12.46 2.00
C LEU A 104 0.29 11.21 1.94
N PRO A 105 -0.22 10.86 0.76
CA PRO A 105 -0.92 9.59 0.57
C PRO A 105 0.02 8.39 0.83
N PRO A 106 -0.51 7.24 1.28
CA PRO A 106 0.29 6.05 1.51
C PRO A 106 0.84 5.50 0.19
N ARG A 107 2.06 4.98 0.24
CA ARG A 107 2.66 4.27 -0.91
C ARG A 107 2.19 2.83 -0.93
N ALA A 108 1.92 2.31 -2.10
CA ALA A 108 1.46 0.95 -2.31
C ALA A 108 2.65 -0.02 -2.38
N ARG A 109 2.55 -1.17 -1.72
CA ARG A 109 3.50 -2.28 -1.87
C ARG A 109 2.85 -3.63 -1.65
N GLN A 110 3.57 -4.69 -2.02
CA GLN A 110 3.20 -6.04 -1.61
C GLN A 110 3.74 -6.36 -0.20
N LEU A 111 3.07 -7.29 0.48
CA LEU A 111 3.48 -7.76 1.79
C LEU A 111 4.86 -8.44 1.72
N GLY A 112 5.68 -8.27 2.76
CA GLY A 112 6.90 -9.05 2.95
C GLY A 112 6.57 -10.49 3.38
N TYR A 113 7.55 -11.39 3.38
CA TYR A 113 7.34 -12.78 3.83
C TYR A 113 6.76 -12.86 5.24
N ALA A 114 7.40 -12.21 6.22
CA ALA A 114 6.92 -12.19 7.61
C ALA A 114 5.49 -11.64 7.75
N GLU A 115 5.09 -10.66 6.94
CA GLU A 115 3.74 -10.10 6.96
C GLU A 115 2.72 -11.02 6.31
N MET A 116 3.09 -11.69 5.21
CA MET A 116 2.28 -12.73 4.61
C MET A 116 2.05 -13.88 5.60
N GLU A 117 3.09 -14.33 6.30
CA GLU A 117 2.98 -15.38 7.32
C GLU A 117 2.05 -14.96 8.46
N ALA A 118 2.23 -13.76 9.01
CA ALA A 118 1.36 -13.23 10.05
C ALA A 118 -0.10 -13.17 9.59
N ARG A 119 -0.35 -12.70 8.37
CA ARG A 119 -1.71 -12.60 7.82
C ARG A 119 -2.33 -13.95 7.50
N LEU A 120 -1.54 -14.91 7.01
CA LEU A 120 -1.99 -16.28 6.79
C LEU A 120 -2.32 -16.99 8.11
N LYS A 121 -1.52 -16.79 9.16
CA LYS A 121 -1.79 -17.30 10.51
C LYS A 121 -3.10 -16.75 11.08
N GLU A 122 -3.36 -15.46 10.87
CA GLU A 122 -4.59 -14.80 11.33
C GLU A 122 -5.82 -15.31 10.58
N LEU A 123 -5.73 -15.47 9.26
CA LEU A 123 -6.85 -15.90 8.42
C LEU A 123 -7.13 -17.40 8.54
N TYR A 124 -6.08 -18.22 8.70
CA TYR A 124 -6.19 -19.68 8.77
C TYR A 124 -5.29 -20.23 9.87
N SER A 125 -5.85 -20.33 11.08
CA SER A 125 -5.13 -20.79 12.27
C SER A 125 -4.54 -22.20 12.13
N ALA A 126 -5.20 -23.08 11.38
CA ALA A 126 -4.65 -24.36 10.95
C ALA A 126 -4.50 -24.37 9.42
N PRO A 127 -3.35 -24.82 8.87
CA PRO A 127 -2.16 -25.30 9.58
C PRO A 127 -1.18 -24.18 9.97
N PHE A 128 -1.35 -22.95 9.47
CA PHE A 128 -0.31 -21.92 9.54
C PHE A 128 0.05 -21.47 10.96
N GLY A 129 -0.88 -21.52 11.90
CA GLY A 129 -0.61 -21.24 13.31
C GLY A 129 0.43 -22.18 13.92
N TYR A 130 0.60 -23.37 13.35
CA TYR A 130 1.59 -24.37 13.76
C TYR A 130 2.87 -24.37 12.91
N PHE A 131 2.90 -23.59 11.82
CA PHE A 131 4.07 -23.52 10.95
C PHE A 131 5.24 -22.83 11.66
N LYS A 132 6.30 -23.61 11.83
CA LYS A 132 7.67 -23.13 12.12
C LYS A 132 8.37 -22.67 10.83
N GLU A 133 9.50 -21.98 10.98
CA GLU A 133 10.31 -21.42 9.89
C GLU A 133 10.60 -22.46 8.78
N GLU A 134 10.90 -23.70 9.14
CA GLU A 134 11.23 -24.75 8.18
C GLU A 134 10.04 -25.11 7.27
N HIS A 135 8.82 -25.02 7.81
CA HIS A 135 7.60 -25.25 7.04
C HIS A 135 7.36 -24.11 6.05
N TRP A 136 7.64 -22.86 6.45
CA TRP A 136 7.54 -21.70 5.55
C TRP A 136 8.53 -21.80 4.40
N GLN A 137 9.77 -22.20 4.68
CA GLN A 137 10.80 -22.43 3.66
C GLN A 137 10.41 -23.48 2.63
N GLN A 138 9.64 -24.50 3.02
CA GLN A 138 9.09 -25.51 2.10
C GLN A 138 7.84 -25.02 1.37
N PHE A 139 6.99 -24.25 2.05
CA PHE A 139 5.74 -23.74 1.53
C PHE A 139 5.94 -22.69 0.43
N TRP A 140 6.86 -21.74 0.63
CA TRP A 140 7.04 -20.63 -0.30
C TRP A 140 7.41 -21.07 -1.73
N PRO A 141 8.31 -22.04 -1.94
CA PRO A 141 8.58 -22.60 -3.27
C PRO A 141 7.38 -23.27 -3.94
N LEU A 142 6.44 -23.85 -3.18
CA LEU A 142 5.22 -24.45 -3.73
C LEU A 142 4.25 -23.37 -4.23
N VAL A 143 4.12 -22.28 -3.47
CA VAL A 143 3.18 -21.18 -3.77
C VAL A 143 3.73 -20.24 -4.84
N LEU A 144 5.00 -19.87 -4.76
CA LEU A 144 5.64 -18.85 -5.59
C LEU A 144 6.50 -19.46 -6.72
N GLY A 145 6.69 -20.77 -6.74
CA GLY A 145 7.51 -21.48 -7.72
C GLY A 145 9.02 -21.20 -7.56
N LYS A 146 9.80 -21.52 -8.61
CA LYS A 146 11.27 -21.37 -8.63
C LYS A 146 11.78 -19.95 -8.35
N LYS A 147 10.92 -18.92 -8.42
CA LYS A 147 11.26 -17.53 -8.07
C LYS A 147 11.51 -17.32 -6.57
N ALA A 148 10.98 -18.19 -5.70
CA ALA A 148 11.21 -18.11 -4.25
C ALA A 148 12.65 -18.43 -3.84
N ARG A 149 13.37 -19.28 -4.60
CA ARG A 149 14.71 -19.78 -4.22
C ARG A 149 15.86 -18.77 -4.37
N LYS A 150 15.61 -17.57 -4.88
CA LYS A 150 16.65 -16.58 -5.23
C LYS A 150 16.81 -15.42 -4.24
N ARG A 151 16.18 -15.48 -3.07
CA ARG A 151 16.39 -14.48 -2.00
C ARG A 151 16.54 -15.18 -0.67
#